data_AF-A0A2G9QHN2-F1
#
_entry.id   AF-A0A2G9QHN2-F1
#
_cell.length_a   1.000
_cell.length_b   1.000
_cell.length_c   1.000
_cell.angle_alpha   90.00
_cell.angle_beta   90.00
_cell.angle_gamma   90.00
#
_symmetry.space_group_name_H-M   'P 1'
#
loop_
_entity.id
_entity.type
_entity.pdbx_description
1 polymer ?
#
loop_
_entity_poly.entity_id
_entity_poly.type
_entity_poly.pdbx_seq_one_letter_code
_entity_poly.pdbx_strand_id
1 'polypeptide(L)'
;VRIQETQAELPRGSIPRSVEIILRAEAVESCQAGDRCDFTGTLIVVPDIAQLATPGNRASPRAVYTSGKASSAAGLTAAVVRDEESHEFVIEAGALMLADNGVCCIDEFDKMDLKDQVAIHEAMEQQTISITKAGVKATLNARTSILAAANPVGGRYDRSKSLKQNINLSAPIMSRFDLFFILVDECNEISKDSEDFIVEQYKRLRQRDGSGVTKSAWRITVRQLESMIRLSESMARMHCSDEVHPKHVKEAFRLLNKSIIRVETPDVNLDQEDVEEEPAQEGINGDAGIPNGHVNGINGHADSEPMETSAKPSLRLSFTEYKRISNLLVLQLRKIEDEDESTQKKSDLINWYLKDIESEIDSEEELVNRKQIIEKVIHRLVHYDQILIELSQTSLKVSGSEEEAAKDEDPFLVVNPNYLLED
;
A
#
# COMPACT_ATOMS: atom_id res chain seq x y z
N VAL A 1 -5.93 24.46 36.87
CA VAL A 1 -4.73 25.02 37.52
C VAL A 1 -3.80 23.89 37.92
N ARG A 2 -2.48 24.06 37.80
CA ARG A 2 -1.49 23.08 38.25
C ARG A 2 -0.98 23.50 39.63
N ILE A 3 -1.06 22.60 40.60
CA ILE A 3 -0.57 22.84 41.96
C ILE A 3 0.64 21.97 42.23
N GLN A 4 1.47 22.38 43.19
CA GLN A 4 2.69 21.68 43.59
C GLN A 4 2.62 21.34 45.08
N GLU A 5 3.16 20.18 45.46
CA GLU A 5 3.30 19.79 46.87
C GLU A 5 4.02 20.87 47.69
N THR A 6 3.54 21.09 48.92
CA THR A 6 4.15 22.06 49.83
C THR A 6 5.50 21.55 50.34
N GLN A 7 6.45 22.47 50.54
CA GLN A 7 7.80 22.12 50.96
C GLN A 7 7.86 21.42 52.34
N ALA A 8 6.82 21.59 53.17
CA ALA A 8 6.72 20.97 54.48
C ALA A 8 6.38 19.47 54.44
N GLU A 9 5.78 18.99 53.35
CA GLU A 9 5.28 17.61 53.21
C GLU A 9 6.17 16.74 52.30
N LEU A 10 7.23 17.34 51.73
CA LEU A 10 8.17 16.67 50.85
C LEU A 10 8.98 15.57 51.58
N PRO A 11 8.86 14.29 51.17
CA PRO A 11 9.76 13.25 51.65
C PRO A 11 11.18 13.48 51.11
N ARG A 12 12.19 13.23 51.95
CA ARG A 12 13.60 13.43 51.59
C ARG A 12 13.96 12.63 50.33
N GLY A 13 14.55 13.31 49.35
CA GLY A 13 15.02 12.70 48.10
C GLY A 13 13.95 12.49 47.03
N SER A 14 12.74 13.02 47.21
CA SER A 14 11.69 13.00 46.19
C SER A 14 11.55 14.36 45.50
N ILE A 15 11.19 14.33 44.22
CA ILE A 15 10.85 15.53 43.45
C ILE A 15 9.42 15.95 43.85
N PRO A 16 9.14 17.24 44.11
CA PRO A 16 7.79 17.71 44.41
C PRO A 16 6.83 17.33 43.30
N ARG A 17 5.80 16.58 43.68
CA ARG A 17 4.78 16.16 42.71
C ARG A 17 3.87 17.34 42.41
N SER A 18 3.32 17.33 41.22
CA SER A 18 2.30 18.28 40.80
C SER A 18 1.01 17.55 40.47
N VAL A 19 -0.12 18.22 40.74
CA VAL A 19 -1.46 17.71 40.45
C VAL A 19 -2.21 18.78 39.68
N GLU A 20 -2.97 18.35 38.68
CA GLU A 20 -3.87 19.24 37.94
C GLU A 20 -5.24 19.24 38.61
N ILE A 21 -5.69 20.43 38.98
CA ILE A 21 -7.00 20.67 39.57
C ILE A 21 -7.86 21.42 38.57
N ILE A 22 -9.06 20.90 38.35
CA ILE A 22 -10.08 21.55 37.54
C ILE A 22 -11.01 22.30 38.47
N LEU A 23 -10.87 23.62 38.52
CA LEU A 23 -11.82 24.50 39.21
C LEU A 23 -13.07 24.67 38.34
N ARG A 24 -14.26 24.60 38.94
CA ARG A 24 -15.54 24.74 38.24
C ARG A 24 -16.43 25.76 38.96
N ALA A 25 -17.41 26.29 38.23
CA ALA A 25 -18.40 27.24 38.73
C ALA A 25 -17.76 28.51 39.34
N GLU A 26 -18.26 28.96 40.48
CA GLU A 26 -17.85 30.23 41.12
C GLU A 26 -16.39 30.22 41.61
N ALA A 27 -15.74 29.05 41.69
CA ALA A 27 -14.37 28.90 42.18
C ALA A 27 -13.27 29.14 41.12
N VAL A 28 -13.62 29.40 39.85
CA VAL A 28 -12.64 29.46 38.73
C VAL A 28 -11.56 30.53 38.92
N GLU A 29 -11.84 31.63 39.60
CA GLU A 29 -10.90 32.75 39.82
C GLU A 29 -10.36 32.84 41.26
N SER A 30 -10.72 31.87 42.11
CA SER A 30 -10.40 31.92 43.55
C SER A 30 -8.91 31.72 43.89
N CYS A 31 -8.12 31.19 42.95
CA CYS A 31 -6.72 30.82 43.18
C CYS A 31 -5.80 31.55 42.20
N GLN A 32 -4.79 32.25 42.70
CA GLN A 32 -3.76 32.90 41.88
C GLN A 32 -2.39 32.23 42.03
N ALA A 33 -1.48 32.55 41.11
CA ALA A 33 -0.12 32.03 41.15
C ALA A 33 0.62 32.52 42.41
N GLY A 34 1.15 31.60 43.21
CA GLY A 34 1.87 31.89 44.45
C GLY A 34 1.04 31.78 45.73
N ASP A 35 -0.28 31.60 45.60
CA ASP A 35 -1.16 31.40 46.76
C ASP A 35 -0.99 30.01 47.38
N ARG A 36 -1.18 29.95 48.71
CA ARG A 36 -1.34 28.68 49.44
C ARG A 36 -2.82 28.43 49.63
N CYS A 37 -3.37 27.51 48.86
CA CYS A 37 -4.79 27.18 48.87
C CYS A 37 -5.01 25.74 49.34
N ASP A 38 -6.01 25.53 50.19
CA ASP A 38 -6.50 24.21 50.57
C ASP A 38 -7.63 23.78 49.63
N PHE A 39 -7.43 22.69 48.90
CA PHE A 39 -8.40 22.21 47.91
C PHE A 39 -9.22 21.05 48.48
N THR A 40 -10.54 21.14 48.36
CA THR A 40 -11.46 20.04 48.65
C THR A 40 -12.16 19.62 47.36
N GLY A 41 -12.07 18.35 46.99
CA GLY A 41 -12.62 17.85 45.73
C GLY A 41 -12.63 16.33 45.67
N THR A 42 -12.98 15.81 44.50
CA THR A 42 -12.98 14.37 44.21
C THR A 42 -11.94 14.05 43.15
N LEU A 43 -11.14 13.00 43.35
CA LEU A 43 -10.20 12.51 42.35
C LEU A 43 -10.99 11.87 41.20
N ILE A 44 -10.78 12.37 39.98
CA ILE A 44 -11.41 11.83 38.78
C ILE A 44 -10.37 11.11 37.92
N VAL A 45 -10.77 10.01 37.29
CA VAL A 45 -9.95 9.33 36.27
C VAL A 45 -10.24 10.01 34.93
N VAL A 46 -9.23 10.66 34.35
CA VAL A 46 -9.33 11.26 33.01
C VAL A 46 -8.77 10.25 32.00
N PRO A 47 -9.59 9.72 31.09
CA PRO A 47 -9.07 8.86 30.02
C PRO A 47 -8.27 9.69 29.01
N ASP A 48 -7.13 9.16 28.56
CA ASP A 48 -6.41 9.72 27.42
C ASP A 48 -7.16 9.35 26.13
N ILE A 49 -7.78 10.35 25.52
CA ILE A 49 -8.62 10.21 24.33
C ILE A 49 -7.79 9.72 23.13
N ALA A 50 -6.50 10.03 23.06
CA ALA A 50 -5.61 9.57 22.00
C ALA A 50 -5.22 8.09 22.17
N GLN A 51 -5.03 7.65 23.42
CA GLN A 51 -4.75 6.23 23.72
C GLN A 51 -5.99 5.34 23.59
N LEU A 52 -7.19 5.88 23.77
CA LEU A 52 -8.45 5.16 23.52
C LEU A 52 -8.70 4.84 22.05
N ALA A 53 -8.07 5.58 21.12
CA ALA A 53 -8.20 5.35 19.68
C ALA A 53 -7.22 4.28 19.15
N THR A 54 -6.29 3.77 19.99
CA THR A 54 -5.31 2.76 19.58
C THR A 54 -5.82 1.36 19.96
N PRO A 55 -6.06 0.45 19.00
CA PRO A 55 -6.46 -0.92 19.31
C PRO A 55 -5.32 -1.66 20.02
N GLY A 56 -5.61 -2.20 21.21
CA GLY A 56 -4.64 -2.98 21.99
C GLY A 56 -4.39 -2.36 23.36
N ASN A 57 -5.38 -2.49 24.26
CA ASN A 57 -5.23 -2.17 25.67
C ASN A 57 -3.86 -2.67 26.18
N ARG A 58 -3.04 -1.76 26.70
CA ARG A 58 -1.88 -2.13 27.52
C ARG A 58 -2.43 -2.88 28.73
N ALA A 59 -2.12 -4.17 28.84
CA ALA A 59 -2.61 -5.04 29.91
C ALA A 59 -2.18 -4.61 31.33
N SER A 60 -1.27 -3.65 31.45
CA SER A 60 -0.77 -3.12 32.73
C SER A 60 -0.77 -1.57 32.73
N PRO A 61 -1.26 -0.93 33.81
CA PRO A 61 -1.42 0.54 33.90
C PRO A 61 -0.09 1.31 33.96
N ARG A 62 1.05 0.64 34.15
CA ARG A 62 2.39 1.23 34.18
C ARG A 62 3.36 0.44 33.30
N ALA A 63 2.93 0.13 32.08
CA ALA A 63 3.78 -0.50 31.08
C ALA A 63 4.29 0.52 30.07
N VAL A 64 5.61 0.55 29.87
CA VAL A 64 6.27 1.32 28.81
C VAL A 64 6.84 0.32 27.79
N TYR A 65 6.63 0.62 26.52
CA TYR A 65 7.19 -0.16 25.41
C TYR A 65 8.25 0.70 24.71
N THR A 66 9.39 0.10 24.40
CA THR A 66 10.44 0.72 23.61
C THR A 66 11.16 -0.29 22.72
N SER A 67 11.79 0.17 21.65
CA SER A 67 12.66 -0.65 20.79
C SER A 67 14.12 -0.38 21.13
N GLY A 68 14.94 -1.42 21.20
CA GLY A 68 16.37 -1.35 21.50
C GLY A 68 17.17 -0.58 20.45
N LYS A 69 16.68 -0.50 19.20
CA LYS A 69 17.32 0.26 18.12
C LYS A 69 16.95 1.74 18.12
N ALA A 70 15.72 2.06 18.51
CA ALA A 70 15.23 3.44 18.61
C ALA A 70 15.56 4.08 19.97
N SER A 71 16.03 3.29 20.92
CA SER A 71 16.41 3.76 22.26
C SER A 71 17.87 4.19 22.30
N SER A 72 18.14 5.21 23.11
CA SER A 72 19.50 5.59 23.52
C SER A 72 19.67 5.42 25.02
N ALA A 73 20.90 5.35 25.54
CA ALA A 73 21.16 5.29 26.98
C ALA A 73 20.40 6.39 27.74
N ALA A 74 20.40 7.61 27.21
CA ALA A 74 19.73 8.76 27.81
C ALA A 74 18.19 8.60 27.79
N GLY A 75 17.63 8.10 26.69
CA GLY A 75 16.20 7.83 26.55
C GLY A 75 15.70 6.65 27.38
N LEU A 76 16.57 5.68 27.70
CA LEU A 76 16.26 4.55 28.58
C LEU A 76 16.35 4.93 30.06
N THR A 77 17.38 5.68 30.43
CA THR A 77 17.70 5.98 31.82
C THR A 77 17.16 7.34 32.25
N ALA A 78 17.94 8.39 32.13
CA ALA A 78 17.52 9.77 32.23
C ALA A 78 18.55 10.70 31.56
N ALA A 79 18.08 11.83 31.08
CA ALA A 79 18.88 12.85 30.41
C ALA A 79 18.95 14.11 31.28
N VAL A 80 19.98 14.92 31.07
CA VAL A 80 20.04 16.28 31.63
C VAL A 80 19.93 17.24 30.46
N VAL A 81 18.85 18.01 30.44
CA VAL A 81 18.53 18.96 29.39
C VAL A 81 18.57 20.36 29.99
N ARG A 82 19.04 21.33 29.22
CA ARG A 82 18.98 22.74 29.63
C ARG A 82 17.61 23.27 29.23
N ASP A 83 16.86 23.74 30.20
CA ASP A 83 15.58 24.39 29.95
C ASP A 83 15.81 25.78 29.34
N GLU A 84 15.10 26.10 28.25
CA GLU A 84 15.24 27.38 27.55
C GLU A 84 14.58 28.53 28.31
N GLU A 85 13.55 28.25 29.11
CA GLU A 85 12.82 29.27 29.89
C GLU A 85 13.55 29.64 31.19
N SER A 86 13.96 28.65 31.99
CA SER A 86 14.65 28.88 33.26
C SER A 86 16.17 29.02 33.14
N HIS A 87 16.75 28.65 31.99
CA HIS A 87 18.19 28.51 31.78
C HIS A 87 18.90 27.52 32.72
N GLU A 88 18.17 26.76 33.54
CA GLU A 88 18.70 25.76 34.44
C GLU A 88 18.76 24.36 33.80
N PHE A 89 19.59 23.49 34.36
CA PHE A 89 19.68 22.10 33.93
C PHE A 89 18.64 21.26 34.68
N VAL A 90 17.68 20.71 33.93
CA VAL A 90 16.62 19.85 34.44
C VAL A 90 16.87 18.40 34.04
N ILE A 91 16.36 17.47 34.85
CA ILE A 91 16.44 16.04 34.57
C ILE A 91 15.20 15.62 33.79
N GLU A 92 15.39 15.02 32.63
CA GLU A 92 14.34 14.38 31.85
C GLU A 92 14.34 12.88 32.12
N ALA A 93 13.15 12.33 32.36
CA ALA A 93 12.95 10.93 32.72
C ALA A 93 12.99 10.01 31.50
N GLY A 94 13.82 8.97 31.54
CA GLY A 94 13.83 7.93 30.52
C GLY A 94 12.78 6.84 30.75
N ALA A 95 12.65 5.93 29.79
CA ALA A 95 11.65 4.86 29.74
C ALA A 95 11.64 3.97 31.00
N LEU A 96 12.81 3.63 31.56
CA LEU A 96 12.91 2.82 32.78
C LEU A 96 12.42 3.56 34.02
N MET A 97 12.63 4.88 34.11
CA MET A 97 12.15 5.64 35.26
C MET A 97 10.63 5.89 35.18
N LEU A 98 10.12 6.15 33.96
CA LEU A 98 8.69 6.32 33.72
C LEU A 98 7.91 5.04 34.05
N ALA A 99 8.53 3.88 33.86
CA ALA A 99 7.95 2.58 34.19
C ALA A 99 8.15 2.13 35.66
N ASP A 100 8.61 2.99 36.60
CA ASP A 100 8.85 2.60 38.01
C ASP A 100 7.64 1.86 38.62
N ASN A 101 7.91 0.73 39.30
CA ASN A 101 6.95 -0.27 39.80
C ASN A 101 6.04 -0.92 38.74
N GLY A 102 6.46 -0.90 37.49
CA GLY A 102 5.74 -1.46 36.36
C GLY A 102 6.60 -2.38 35.50
N VAL A 103 6.25 -2.48 34.22
CA VAL A 103 6.94 -3.33 33.26
C VAL A 103 7.50 -2.47 32.12
N CYS A 104 8.77 -2.65 31.80
CA CYS A 104 9.40 -2.06 30.62
C CYS A 104 9.60 -3.16 29.58
N CYS A 105 8.87 -3.08 28.47
CA CYS A 105 9.00 -4.01 27.35
C CYS A 105 10.02 -3.44 26.35
N ILE A 106 11.09 -4.19 26.08
CA ILE A 106 12.15 -3.80 25.14
C ILE A 106 12.18 -4.81 23.99
N ASP A 107 11.81 -4.36 22.80
CA ASP A 107 11.94 -5.17 21.57
C ASP A 107 13.32 -4.99 20.93
N GLU A 108 13.74 -5.94 20.10
CA GLU A 108 15.05 -5.93 19.42
C GLU A 108 16.23 -5.66 20.37
N PHE A 109 16.21 -6.27 21.56
CA PHE A 109 17.20 -6.03 22.61
C PHE A 109 18.63 -6.39 22.16
N ASP A 110 18.78 -7.33 21.21
CA ASP A 110 20.08 -7.70 20.61
C ASP A 110 20.66 -6.63 19.66
N LYS A 111 19.85 -5.65 19.24
CA LYS A 111 20.26 -4.56 18.35
C LYS A 111 20.70 -3.31 19.10
N MET A 112 20.63 -3.32 20.42
CA MET A 112 21.03 -2.20 21.25
C MET A 112 22.56 -2.05 21.29
N ASP A 113 23.04 -0.81 21.23
CA ASP A 113 24.46 -0.49 21.30
C ASP A 113 25.07 -0.89 22.66
N LEU A 114 26.36 -1.24 22.65
CA LEU A 114 27.07 -1.67 23.87
C LEU A 114 27.07 -0.60 24.99
N LYS A 115 27.02 0.69 24.64
CA LYS A 115 26.95 1.78 25.63
C LYS A 115 25.63 1.79 26.38
N ASP A 116 24.54 1.53 25.66
CA ASP A 116 23.18 1.53 26.19
C ASP A 116 22.92 0.27 27.01
N GLN A 117 23.47 -0.86 26.54
CA GLN A 117 23.51 -2.12 27.29
C GLN A 117 24.19 -1.96 28.66
N VAL A 118 25.31 -1.22 28.75
CA VAL A 118 26.00 -0.95 30.03
C VAL A 118 25.12 -0.12 30.97
N ALA A 119 24.45 0.92 30.45
CA ALA A 119 23.57 1.76 31.25
C ALA A 119 22.36 0.99 31.81
N ILE A 120 21.75 0.12 30.99
CA ILE A 120 20.69 -0.78 31.46
C ILE A 120 21.21 -1.78 32.48
N HIS A 121 22.39 -2.37 32.26
CA HIS A 121 22.97 -3.33 33.19
C HIS A 121 23.16 -2.73 34.59
N GLU A 122 23.66 -1.49 34.68
CA GLU A 122 23.79 -0.75 35.95
C GLU A 122 22.42 -0.51 36.60
N ALA A 123 21.44 -0.07 35.82
CA ALA A 123 20.08 0.18 36.30
C ALA A 123 19.39 -1.11 36.81
N MET A 124 19.58 -2.23 36.12
CA MET A 124 19.04 -3.54 36.53
C MET A 124 19.72 -4.10 37.78
N GLU A 125 21.02 -3.86 37.95
CA GLU A 125 21.77 -4.28 39.14
C GLU A 125 21.33 -3.52 40.38
N GLN A 126 21.41 -2.18 40.31
CA GLN A 126 21.25 -1.35 41.49
C GLN A 126 19.79 -0.97 41.74
N GLN A 127 18.90 -1.19 40.77
CA GLN A 127 17.53 -0.67 40.74
C GLN A 127 17.44 0.86 40.91
N THR A 128 18.56 1.54 40.66
CA THR A 128 18.72 2.98 40.75
C THR A 128 19.62 3.47 39.64
N ILE A 129 19.38 4.67 39.15
CA ILE A 129 20.16 5.35 38.13
C ILE A 129 20.78 6.59 38.76
N SER A 130 22.10 6.66 38.80
CA SER A 130 22.82 7.82 39.34
C SER A 130 23.31 8.72 38.21
N ILE A 131 22.94 9.99 38.25
CA ILE A 131 23.35 11.00 37.27
C ILE A 131 24.22 12.03 37.97
N THR A 132 25.40 12.28 37.40
CA THR A 132 26.30 13.38 37.78
C THR A 132 26.73 14.11 36.51
N LYS A 133 25.93 15.08 36.08
CA LYS A 133 26.18 15.87 34.85
C LYS A 133 25.71 17.31 35.05
N ALA A 134 26.43 18.26 34.43
CA ALA A 134 26.04 19.68 34.38
C ALA A 134 25.68 20.29 35.75
N GLY A 135 26.39 19.89 36.82
CA GLY A 135 26.14 20.37 38.18
C GLY A 135 24.96 19.69 38.90
N VAL A 136 24.21 18.83 38.22
CA VAL A 136 23.11 18.06 38.78
C VAL A 136 23.62 16.70 39.26
N LYS A 137 23.51 16.45 40.56
CA LYS A 137 23.79 15.16 41.19
C LYS A 137 22.50 14.60 41.78
N ALA A 138 21.94 13.58 41.14
CA ALA A 138 20.72 12.93 41.57
C ALA A 138 20.82 11.42 41.43
N THR A 139 20.15 10.70 42.32
CA THR A 139 19.97 9.25 42.24
C THR A 139 18.49 8.98 42.16
N LEU A 140 18.07 8.30 41.10
CA LEU A 140 16.69 8.07 40.72
C LEU A 140 16.37 6.59 40.84
N ASN A 141 15.17 6.25 41.32
CA ASN A 141 14.76 4.84 41.45
C ASN A 141 14.19 4.32 40.11
N ALA A 142 14.54 3.08 39.76
CA ALA A 142 14.09 2.42 38.54
C ALA A 142 13.69 0.96 38.82
N ARG A 143 12.69 0.76 39.69
CA ARG A 143 12.22 -0.58 40.12
C ARG A 143 11.25 -1.14 39.09
N THR A 144 11.79 -1.49 37.93
CA THR A 144 11.00 -1.99 36.80
C THR A 144 11.33 -3.44 36.51
N SER A 145 10.31 -4.19 36.12
CA SER A 145 10.52 -5.52 35.54
C SER A 145 10.73 -5.37 34.04
N ILE A 146 11.81 -5.94 33.50
CA ILE A 146 12.11 -5.85 32.06
C ILE A 146 11.61 -7.10 31.36
N LEU A 147 10.81 -6.91 30.31
CA LEU A 147 10.47 -7.95 29.35
C LEU A 147 11.23 -7.66 28.06
N ALA A 148 12.20 -8.50 27.70
CA ALA A 148 13.03 -8.29 26.52
C ALA A 148 12.74 -9.33 25.44
N ALA A 149 12.64 -8.88 24.19
CA ALA A 149 12.65 -9.75 23.00
C ALA A 149 13.99 -9.60 22.28
N ALA A 150 14.58 -10.72 21.88
CA ALA A 150 15.87 -10.77 21.20
C ALA A 150 15.85 -11.83 20.11
N ASN A 151 16.54 -11.56 19.01
CA ASN A 151 16.63 -12.48 17.88
C ASN A 151 17.94 -13.29 17.89
N PRO A 152 17.91 -14.54 17.44
CA PRO A 152 19.12 -15.35 17.32
C PRO A 152 20.07 -14.80 16.24
N VAL A 153 21.37 -14.98 16.45
CA VAL A 153 22.43 -14.63 15.50
C VAL A 153 22.24 -15.45 14.22
N GLY A 154 22.16 -14.78 13.07
CA GLY A 154 21.90 -15.44 11.79
C GLY A 154 20.41 -15.76 11.52
N GLY A 155 19.50 -15.29 12.37
CA GLY A 155 18.05 -15.32 12.13
C GLY A 155 17.35 -16.66 12.46
N ARG A 156 18.09 -17.76 12.61
CA ARG A 156 17.56 -19.06 13.08
C ARG A 156 18.28 -19.50 14.35
N TYR A 157 17.51 -20.05 15.30
CA TYR A 157 18.08 -20.59 16.53
C TYR A 157 18.74 -21.95 16.28
N ASP A 158 20.03 -22.06 16.54
CA ASP A 158 20.80 -23.29 16.34
C ASP A 158 20.82 -24.11 17.64
N ARG A 159 20.11 -25.23 17.66
CA ARG A 159 20.03 -26.14 18.83
C ARG A 159 21.38 -26.80 19.18
N SER A 160 22.36 -26.77 18.28
CA SER A 160 23.69 -27.34 18.53
C SER A 160 24.62 -26.42 19.32
N LYS A 161 24.27 -25.13 19.44
CA LYS A 161 25.08 -24.10 20.10
C LYS A 161 24.49 -23.69 21.44
N SER A 162 25.36 -23.19 22.33
CA SER A 162 24.91 -22.61 23.61
C SER A 162 24.13 -21.30 23.41
N LEU A 163 23.28 -20.93 24.39
CA LEU A 163 22.49 -19.69 24.34
C LEU A 163 23.37 -18.43 24.11
N LYS A 164 24.54 -18.38 24.76
CA LYS A 164 25.50 -17.28 24.62
C LYS A 164 26.08 -17.16 23.21
N GLN A 165 26.19 -18.27 22.49
CA GLN A 165 26.64 -18.26 21.09
C GLN A 165 25.50 -17.95 20.11
N ASN A 166 24.25 -18.23 20.52
CA ASN A 166 23.07 -17.97 19.72
C ASN A 166 22.56 -16.52 19.82
N ILE A 167 22.93 -15.74 20.83
CA ILE A 167 22.41 -14.37 21.02
C ILE A 167 23.57 -13.38 21.23
N ASN A 168 23.46 -12.20 20.62
CA ASN A 168 24.43 -11.11 20.77
C ASN A 168 24.17 -10.27 22.04
N LEU A 169 24.25 -10.89 23.22
CA LEU A 169 24.13 -10.20 24.51
C LEU A 169 25.40 -10.33 25.34
N SER A 170 25.70 -9.30 26.12
CA SER A 170 26.82 -9.33 27.05
C SER A 170 26.56 -10.31 28.21
N ALA A 171 27.62 -10.98 28.68
CA ALA A 171 27.51 -11.92 29.80
C ALA A 171 26.92 -11.31 31.10
N PRO A 172 27.25 -10.06 31.47
CA PRO A 172 26.63 -9.42 32.65
C PRO A 172 25.12 -9.29 32.52
N ILE A 173 24.62 -8.91 31.34
CA ILE A 173 23.17 -8.79 31.09
C ILE A 173 22.50 -10.16 31.14
N MET A 174 23.09 -11.19 30.51
CA MET A 174 22.54 -12.54 30.57
C MET A 174 22.40 -13.05 32.01
N SER A 175 23.31 -12.69 32.91
CA SER A 175 23.23 -13.07 34.32
C SER A 175 22.15 -12.34 35.12
N ARG A 176 21.58 -11.24 34.60
CA ARG A 176 20.48 -10.48 35.22
C ARG A 176 19.09 -11.02 34.90
N PHE A 177 18.98 -11.80 33.84
CA PHE A 177 17.73 -12.45 33.47
C PHE A 177 17.71 -13.85 34.07
N ASP A 178 16.82 -14.07 35.03
CA ASP A 178 16.66 -15.40 35.66
C ASP A 178 15.85 -16.37 34.78
N LEU A 179 15.03 -15.84 33.87
CA LEU A 179 14.12 -16.60 33.02
C LEU A 179 14.41 -16.34 31.54
N PHE A 180 14.62 -17.42 30.78
CA PHE A 180 14.77 -17.39 29.34
C PHE A 180 13.74 -18.33 28.70
N PHE A 181 12.95 -17.79 27.76
CA PHE A 181 12.01 -18.57 26.96
C PHE A 181 12.48 -18.57 25.51
N ILE A 182 13.04 -19.69 25.07
CA ILE A 182 13.50 -19.85 23.68
C ILE A 182 12.33 -20.39 22.86
N LEU A 183 11.82 -19.57 21.96
CA LEU A 183 10.82 -19.97 20.97
C LEU A 183 11.55 -20.46 19.73
N VAL A 184 11.37 -21.73 19.38
CA VAL A 184 11.92 -22.30 18.14
C VAL A 184 10.77 -22.57 17.19
N ASP A 185 10.85 -21.97 16.00
CA ASP A 185 9.97 -22.33 14.90
C ASP A 185 10.44 -23.66 14.30
N GLU A 186 9.70 -24.73 14.57
CA GLU A 186 9.88 -26.00 13.86
C GLU A 186 9.17 -25.85 12.52
N CYS A 187 9.95 -25.67 11.43
CA CYS A 187 9.39 -25.61 10.10
C CYS A 187 8.71 -26.95 9.80
N ASN A 188 7.44 -26.89 9.42
CA ASN A 188 6.72 -28.09 9.01
C ASN A 188 7.46 -28.77 7.86
N GLU A 189 7.72 -30.07 7.97
CA GLU A 189 8.35 -30.81 6.89
C GLU A 189 7.39 -30.85 5.70
N ILE A 190 7.85 -30.35 4.55
CA ILE A 190 7.13 -30.49 3.30
C ILE A 190 7.39 -31.92 2.82
N SER A 191 6.36 -32.75 2.86
CA SER A 191 6.43 -34.09 2.30
C SER A 191 6.88 -34.03 0.83
N LYS A 192 7.70 -34.99 0.40
CA LYS A 192 8.21 -35.04 -0.98
C LYS A 192 7.10 -35.05 -2.04
N ASP A 193 5.98 -35.72 -1.72
CA ASP A 193 4.78 -35.74 -2.54
C ASP A 193 4.15 -34.34 -2.68
N SER A 194 4.22 -33.52 -1.62
CA SER A 194 3.74 -32.14 -1.62
C SER A 194 4.68 -31.21 -2.39
N GLU A 195 6.00 -31.44 -2.31
CA GLU A 195 7.00 -30.69 -3.07
C GLU A 195 6.76 -30.86 -4.59
N ASP A 196 6.65 -32.11 -5.04
CA ASP A 196 6.35 -32.42 -6.44
C ASP A 196 5.02 -31.80 -6.88
N PHE A 197 4.01 -31.84 -6.02
CA PHE A 197 2.71 -31.24 -6.29
C PHE A 197 2.75 -29.71 -6.40
N ILE A 198 3.53 -29.01 -5.56
CA ILE A 198 3.74 -27.55 -5.64
C ILE A 198 4.38 -27.19 -6.99
N VAL A 199 5.42 -27.92 -7.39
CA VAL A 199 6.11 -27.68 -8.67
C VAL A 199 5.17 -27.88 -9.85
N GLU A 200 4.33 -28.92 -9.83
CA GLU A 200 3.32 -29.17 -10.86
C GLU A 200 2.29 -28.04 -10.94
N GLN A 201 1.75 -27.57 -9.81
CA GLN A 201 0.77 -26.48 -9.80
C GLN A 201 1.37 -25.15 -10.28
N TYR A 202 2.63 -24.87 -9.93
CA TYR A 202 3.31 -23.66 -10.40
C TYR A 202 3.58 -23.70 -11.92
N LYS A 203 3.99 -24.85 -12.47
CA LYS A 203 4.12 -25.04 -13.92
C LYS A 203 2.79 -24.75 -14.62
N ARG A 204 1.69 -25.29 -14.11
CA ARG A 204 0.34 -25.07 -14.65
C ARG A 204 -0.08 -23.61 -14.57
N LEU A 205 0.22 -22.93 -13.46
CA LEU A 205 -0.07 -21.51 -13.26
C LEU A 205 0.65 -20.66 -14.32
N ARG A 206 1.93 -20.95 -14.57
CA ARG A 206 2.78 -20.20 -15.51
C ARG A 206 2.42 -20.46 -16.97
N GLN A 207 2.02 -21.69 -17.33
CA GLN A 207 1.54 -22.01 -18.68
C GLN A 207 0.29 -21.22 -19.04
N ARG A 208 -0.62 -21.03 -18.08
CA ARG A 208 -1.83 -20.23 -18.30
C ARG A 208 -1.54 -18.76 -18.61
N ASP A 209 -0.49 -18.19 -18.01
CA ASP A 209 -0.06 -16.80 -18.28
C ASP A 209 0.64 -16.66 -19.65
N GLY A 210 1.18 -17.75 -20.20
CA GLY A 210 1.86 -17.77 -21.49
C GLY A 210 0.93 -17.90 -22.70
N SER A 211 -0.26 -18.46 -22.52
CA SER A 211 -1.28 -18.54 -23.57
C SER A 211 -2.06 -17.23 -23.63
N GLY A 212 -1.77 -16.39 -24.64
CA GLY A 212 -2.35 -15.05 -24.86
C GLY A 212 -3.88 -14.95 -24.97
N VAL A 213 -4.61 -16.04 -24.72
CA VAL A 213 -6.08 -16.13 -24.70
C VAL A 213 -6.69 -15.20 -23.66
N THR A 214 -6.01 -14.93 -22.53
CA THR A 214 -6.38 -13.83 -21.63
C THR A 214 -5.17 -13.18 -21.00
N LYS A 215 -4.98 -11.88 -21.25
CA LYS A 215 -4.04 -11.07 -20.49
C LYS A 215 -4.50 -11.03 -19.02
N SER A 216 -3.79 -11.77 -18.16
CA SER A 216 -3.79 -11.50 -16.73
C SER A 216 -3.48 -10.03 -16.49
N ALA A 217 -4.07 -9.42 -15.45
CA ALA A 217 -3.66 -8.10 -14.96
C ALA A 217 -2.16 -7.99 -14.68
N TRP A 218 -1.57 -9.11 -14.27
CA TRP A 218 -0.23 -9.17 -13.71
C TRP A 218 0.48 -10.44 -14.21
N ARG A 219 1.74 -10.28 -14.64
CA ARG A 219 2.61 -11.40 -15.02
C ARG A 219 2.93 -12.28 -13.81
N ILE A 220 2.94 -13.59 -14.01
CA ILE A 220 3.21 -14.56 -12.96
C ILE A 220 4.74 -14.71 -12.78
N THR A 221 5.21 -14.50 -11.55
CA THR A 221 6.65 -14.54 -11.19
C THR A 221 6.94 -15.55 -10.08
N VAL A 222 8.22 -15.78 -9.79
CA VAL A 222 8.70 -16.68 -8.71
C VAL A 222 8.16 -16.27 -7.33
N ARG A 223 7.82 -15.00 -7.11
CA ARG A 223 7.18 -14.55 -5.86
C ARG A 223 5.87 -15.30 -5.58
N GLN A 224 5.14 -15.70 -6.63
CA GLN A 224 3.90 -16.45 -6.48
C GLN A 224 4.13 -17.88 -6.00
N LEU A 225 5.29 -18.47 -6.34
CA LEU A 225 5.71 -19.76 -5.79
C LEU A 225 6.00 -19.64 -4.29
N GLU A 226 6.77 -18.63 -3.87
CA GLU A 226 7.03 -18.38 -2.45
C GLU A 226 5.74 -18.10 -1.65
N SER A 227 4.80 -17.35 -2.24
CA SER A 227 3.49 -17.11 -1.63
C SER A 227 2.68 -18.41 -1.50
N MET A 228 2.72 -19.29 -2.50
CA MET A 228 2.03 -20.59 -2.45
C MET A 228 2.58 -21.49 -1.34
N ILE A 229 3.91 -21.51 -1.16
CA ILE A 229 4.58 -22.26 -0.08
C ILE A 229 4.14 -21.71 1.28
N ARG A 230 4.26 -20.39 1.49
CA ARG A 230 3.83 -19.74 2.75
C ARG A 230 2.37 -19.97 3.09
N LEU A 231 1.48 -19.90 2.09
CA LEU A 231 0.05 -20.20 2.29
C LEU A 231 -0.17 -21.67 2.65
N SER A 232 0.57 -22.60 2.05
CA SER A 232 0.46 -24.03 2.33
C SER A 232 0.94 -24.37 3.74
N GLU A 233 2.05 -23.77 4.19
CA GLU A 233 2.57 -23.88 5.56
C GLU A 233 1.60 -23.27 6.57
N SER A 234 1.06 -22.08 6.29
CA SER A 234 0.08 -21.41 7.14
C SER A 234 -1.20 -22.24 7.29
N MET A 235 -1.64 -22.89 6.21
CA MET A 235 -2.79 -23.78 6.22
C MET A 235 -2.53 -25.04 7.06
N ALA A 236 -1.32 -25.60 7.00
CA ALA A 236 -0.91 -26.72 7.85
C ALA A 236 -0.90 -26.32 9.33
N ARG A 237 -0.38 -25.13 9.66
CA ARG A 237 -0.41 -24.56 11.03
C ARG A 237 -1.83 -24.37 11.54
N MET A 238 -2.76 -23.91 10.69
CA MET A 238 -4.17 -23.76 11.05
C MET A 238 -4.83 -25.10 11.41
N HIS A 239 -4.38 -26.19 10.80
CA HIS A 239 -4.82 -27.54 11.11
C HIS A 239 -4.00 -28.23 12.22
N CYS A 240 -3.08 -27.52 12.88
CA CYS A 240 -2.14 -28.07 13.86
C CYS A 240 -1.39 -29.30 13.33
N SER A 241 -1.02 -29.27 12.04
CA SER A 241 -0.26 -30.32 11.38
C SER A 241 1.19 -29.88 11.24
N ASP A 242 2.13 -30.71 11.69
CA ASP A 242 3.58 -30.48 11.59
C ASP A 242 4.13 -30.85 10.20
N GLU A 243 3.30 -31.43 9.32
CA GLU A 243 3.65 -31.74 7.94
C GLU A 243 2.72 -31.03 6.95
N VAL A 244 3.28 -30.59 5.81
CA VAL A 244 2.48 -30.05 4.71
C VAL A 244 2.05 -31.19 3.79
N HIS A 245 0.75 -31.48 3.76
CA HIS A 245 0.15 -32.45 2.85
C HIS A 245 -0.35 -31.82 1.54
N PRO A 246 -0.54 -32.62 0.46
CA PRO A 246 -1.04 -32.12 -0.82
C PRO A 246 -2.42 -31.45 -0.73
N LYS A 247 -3.22 -31.78 0.29
CA LYS A 247 -4.51 -31.14 0.56
C LYS A 247 -4.35 -29.64 0.87
N HIS A 248 -3.32 -29.26 1.63
CA HIS A 248 -3.03 -27.87 1.98
C HIS A 248 -2.60 -27.07 0.74
N VAL A 249 -1.75 -27.68 -0.10
CA VAL A 249 -1.28 -27.07 -1.35
C VAL A 249 -2.41 -26.86 -2.35
N LYS A 250 -3.32 -27.84 -2.50
CA LYS A 250 -4.51 -27.71 -3.37
C LYS A 250 -5.36 -26.50 -2.98
N GLU A 251 -5.56 -26.30 -1.68
CA GLU A 251 -6.37 -25.20 -1.18
C GLU A 251 -5.66 -23.84 -1.32
N ALA A 252 -4.35 -23.79 -1.01
CA ALA A 252 -3.52 -22.61 -1.24
C ALA A 252 -3.50 -22.21 -2.73
N PHE A 253 -3.37 -23.18 -3.64
CA PHE A 253 -3.44 -22.94 -5.08
C PHE A 253 -4.81 -22.44 -5.50
N ARG A 254 -5.90 -23.01 -4.99
CA ARG A 254 -7.27 -22.57 -5.29
C ARG A 254 -7.47 -21.10 -4.88
N LEU A 255 -6.96 -20.71 -3.71
CA LEU A 255 -7.06 -19.35 -3.19
C LEU A 255 -6.23 -18.37 -4.02
N LEU A 256 -4.97 -18.72 -4.31
CA LEU A 256 -4.10 -17.93 -5.17
C LEU A 256 -4.70 -17.74 -6.56
N ASN A 257 -5.25 -18.81 -7.13
CA ASN A 257 -5.87 -18.79 -8.45
C ASN A 257 -7.10 -17.87 -8.52
N LYS A 258 -7.95 -17.86 -7.48
CA LYS A 258 -9.09 -16.94 -7.40
C LYS A 258 -8.66 -15.48 -7.20
N SER A 259 -7.50 -15.23 -6.60
CA SER A 259 -7.00 -13.87 -6.37
C SER A 259 -6.49 -13.17 -7.63
N ILE A 260 -6.16 -13.92 -8.68
CA ILE A 260 -5.72 -13.38 -9.97
C ILE A 260 -6.97 -12.96 -10.76
N ILE A 261 -7.41 -11.73 -10.55
CA ILE A 261 -8.54 -11.12 -11.27
C ILE A 261 -8.13 -10.91 -12.74
N ARG A 262 -8.96 -11.37 -13.69
CA ARG A 262 -8.82 -11.02 -15.12
C ARG A 262 -9.07 -9.52 -15.25
N VAL A 263 -8.18 -8.80 -15.94
CA VAL A 263 -8.52 -7.44 -16.38
C VAL A 263 -9.48 -7.60 -17.54
N GLU A 264 -10.72 -7.20 -17.32
CA GLU A 264 -11.56 -6.80 -18.43
C GLU A 264 -10.91 -5.54 -19.02
N THR A 265 -10.36 -5.66 -20.23
CA THR A 265 -9.91 -4.49 -20.99
C THR A 265 -11.12 -3.58 -21.21
N PRO A 266 -11.01 -2.27 -20.92
CA PRO A 266 -12.15 -1.36 -21.04
C PRO A 266 -12.67 -1.32 -22.48
N ASP A 267 -13.97 -1.05 -22.62
CA ASP A 267 -14.65 -0.93 -23.91
C ASP A 267 -13.97 0.09 -24.82
N VAL A 268 -13.92 -0.23 -26.10
CA VAL A 268 -13.32 0.58 -27.14
C VAL A 268 -14.28 1.72 -27.47
N ASN A 269 -13.96 2.94 -27.03
CA ASN A 269 -14.65 4.14 -27.48
C ASN A 269 -14.29 4.41 -28.94
N LEU A 270 -15.28 4.41 -29.82
CA LEU A 270 -15.11 4.61 -31.27
C LEU A 270 -15.16 6.10 -31.69
N ASP A 271 -15.34 7.00 -30.72
CA ASP A 271 -15.60 8.45 -30.92
C ASP A 271 -14.45 9.35 -30.43
N GLN A 272 -13.20 8.92 -30.47
CA GLN A 272 -12.08 9.87 -30.32
C GLN A 272 -12.01 10.74 -31.58
N GLU A 273 -12.86 11.76 -31.64
CA GLU A 273 -12.56 12.97 -32.42
C GLU A 273 -11.30 13.61 -31.84
N ASP A 274 -10.46 14.11 -32.75
CA ASP A 274 -9.12 14.64 -32.54
C ASP A 274 -9.00 15.53 -31.29
N VAL A 275 -8.38 15.00 -30.23
CA VAL A 275 -7.70 15.84 -29.25
C VAL A 275 -6.23 15.69 -29.56
N GLU A 276 -5.69 16.65 -30.31
CA GLU A 276 -4.25 16.85 -30.44
C GLU A 276 -3.66 16.90 -29.02
N GLU A 277 -2.80 15.92 -28.69
CA GLU A 277 -1.99 15.96 -27.48
C GLU A 277 -1.02 17.15 -27.60
N GLU A 278 -1.39 18.30 -27.03
CA GLU A 278 -0.41 19.34 -26.74
C GLU A 278 0.64 18.75 -25.77
N PRO A 279 1.94 18.85 -26.08
CA PRO A 279 2.97 18.33 -25.20
C PRO A 279 3.00 19.19 -23.93
N ALA A 280 2.60 18.61 -22.80
CA ALA A 280 2.68 19.26 -21.49
C ALA A 280 4.13 19.63 -21.18
N GLN A 281 4.39 20.94 -21.23
CA GLN A 281 5.67 21.56 -20.89
C GLN A 281 5.95 21.34 -19.39
N GLU A 282 7.07 20.71 -19.07
CA GLU A 282 7.58 20.57 -17.70
C GLU A 282 7.82 21.94 -17.07
N GLY A 283 6.92 22.34 -16.17
CA GLY A 283 7.07 23.50 -15.30
C GLY A 283 7.23 23.07 -13.86
N ILE A 284 8.48 22.90 -13.43
CA ILE A 284 8.86 22.74 -12.03
C ILE A 284 8.61 24.06 -11.30
N ASN A 285 7.75 24.06 -10.28
CA ASN A 285 7.94 24.80 -9.02
C ASN A 285 6.88 24.38 -8.00
N GLY A 286 7.34 24.01 -6.81
CA GLY A 286 6.50 23.46 -5.76
C GLY A 286 6.05 24.46 -4.70
N ASP A 287 5.58 23.82 -3.63
CA ASP A 287 5.36 24.28 -2.26
C ASP A 287 3.91 24.54 -1.83
N ALA A 288 3.69 24.12 -0.58
CA ALA A 288 2.47 23.75 0.08
C ALA A 288 1.69 24.92 0.69
N GLY A 289 0.40 24.69 1.01
CA GLY A 289 -0.34 25.53 1.93
C GLY A 289 -1.86 25.38 1.86
N ILE A 290 -2.43 24.63 2.79
CA ILE A 290 -3.87 24.56 3.11
C ILE A 290 -4.34 25.96 3.58
N PRO A 291 -5.61 26.40 3.36
CA PRO A 291 -6.57 26.26 4.47
C PRO A 291 -8.06 26.08 4.08
N ASN A 292 -8.76 25.37 4.95
CA ASN A 292 -10.15 25.56 5.43
C ASN A 292 -11.23 26.16 4.51
N GLY A 293 -12.29 25.36 4.31
CA GLY A 293 -13.51 25.48 5.10
C GLY A 293 -14.31 26.79 5.04
N HIS A 294 -15.58 26.61 4.63
CA HIS A 294 -16.81 27.20 5.16
C HIS A 294 -17.59 28.26 4.31
N VAL A 295 -18.90 27.94 4.23
CA VAL A 295 -20.15 28.74 4.13
C VAL A 295 -20.62 29.43 2.83
N ASN A 296 -21.79 28.94 2.41
CA ASN A 296 -22.94 29.57 1.75
C ASN A 296 -23.21 31.05 2.08
N GLY A 297 -23.72 31.77 1.07
CA GLY A 297 -24.49 33.03 1.21
C GLY A 297 -24.76 33.71 -0.14
N ILE A 298 -25.81 33.31 -0.90
CA ILE A 298 -27.09 34.01 -1.09
C ILE A 298 -27.12 35.15 -2.17
N ASN A 299 -28.02 34.94 -3.14
CA ASN A 299 -28.79 35.86 -4.02
C ASN A 299 -28.19 36.52 -5.28
N GLY A 300 -28.89 36.29 -6.40
CA GLY A 300 -28.97 37.21 -7.54
C GLY A 300 -29.50 36.58 -8.84
N HIS A 301 -30.83 36.56 -9.04
CA HIS A 301 -31.52 36.17 -10.28
C HIS A 301 -31.13 37.05 -11.49
N ALA A 302 -30.93 36.43 -12.66
CA ALA A 302 -31.40 36.95 -13.95
C ALA A 302 -31.37 35.83 -15.02
N ASP A 303 -32.45 35.74 -15.77
CA ASP A 303 -32.79 34.70 -16.75
C ASP A 303 -31.82 34.60 -17.94
N SER A 304 -31.42 33.38 -18.28
CA SER A 304 -31.09 32.98 -19.65
C SER A 304 -31.53 31.53 -19.86
N GLU A 305 -32.42 31.32 -20.83
CA GLU A 305 -32.92 30.02 -21.25
C GLU A 305 -31.79 29.01 -21.53
N PRO A 306 -31.90 27.73 -21.16
CA PRO A 306 -30.90 26.73 -21.52
C PRO A 306 -31.06 26.35 -23.00
N MET A 307 -30.04 26.65 -23.81
CA MET A 307 -29.82 25.93 -25.07
C MET A 307 -29.55 24.46 -24.72
N GLU A 308 -30.48 23.58 -25.08
CA GLU A 308 -30.26 22.14 -25.10
C GLU A 308 -29.16 21.79 -26.11
N THR A 309 -27.94 21.56 -25.64
CA THR A 309 -26.96 20.79 -26.40
C THR A 309 -27.29 19.31 -26.24
N SER A 310 -28.01 18.76 -27.22
CA SER A 310 -28.24 17.32 -27.31
C SER A 310 -26.89 16.59 -27.45
N ALA A 311 -26.37 16.05 -26.36
CA ALA A 311 -25.20 15.18 -26.37
C ALA A 311 -25.51 13.96 -27.25
N LYS A 312 -24.78 13.80 -28.37
CA LYS A 312 -24.87 12.58 -29.20
C LYS A 312 -24.46 11.38 -28.34
N PRO A 313 -25.18 10.25 -28.39
CA PRO A 313 -24.80 9.05 -27.64
C PRO A 313 -23.45 8.54 -28.14
N SER A 314 -22.46 8.46 -27.25
CA SER A 314 -21.13 7.92 -27.57
C SER A 314 -21.26 6.45 -27.96
N LEU A 315 -20.83 6.07 -29.16
CA LEU A 315 -20.81 4.68 -29.62
C LEU A 315 -19.65 3.94 -28.95
N ARG A 316 -19.97 3.05 -28.00
CA ARG A 316 -19.01 2.19 -27.30
C ARG A 316 -19.15 0.76 -27.80
N LEU A 317 -18.03 0.10 -28.12
CA LEU A 317 -17.99 -1.29 -28.56
C LEU A 317 -17.11 -2.10 -27.59
N SER A 318 -17.55 -3.29 -27.18
CA SER A 318 -16.71 -4.14 -26.33
C SER A 318 -15.45 -4.58 -27.10
N PHE A 319 -14.31 -4.67 -26.43
CA PHE A 319 -13.05 -5.09 -27.08
C PHE A 319 -13.16 -6.49 -27.71
N THR A 320 -13.97 -7.36 -27.13
CA THR A 320 -14.27 -8.70 -27.66
C THR A 320 -15.02 -8.65 -28.98
N GLU A 321 -15.99 -7.74 -29.12
CA GLU A 321 -16.70 -7.54 -30.38
C GLU A 321 -15.81 -6.83 -31.39
N TYR A 322 -15.03 -5.84 -30.97
CA TYR A 322 -14.04 -5.17 -31.81
C TYR A 322 -13.05 -6.17 -32.44
N LYS A 323 -12.46 -7.06 -31.62
CA LYS A 323 -11.52 -8.09 -32.09
C LYS A 323 -12.18 -9.11 -33.02
N ARG A 324 -13.45 -9.47 -32.77
CA ARG A 324 -14.21 -10.37 -33.65
C ARG A 324 -14.40 -9.74 -35.03
N ILE A 325 -14.85 -8.48 -35.07
CA ILE A 325 -15.09 -7.73 -36.31
C ILE A 325 -13.78 -7.53 -37.06
N SER A 326 -12.70 -7.11 -36.37
CA SER A 326 -11.39 -6.91 -37.00
C SER A 326 -10.86 -8.19 -37.63
N ASN A 327 -10.95 -9.32 -36.92
CA ASN A 327 -10.47 -10.60 -37.44
C ASN A 327 -11.26 -11.06 -38.67
N LEU A 328 -12.59 -10.89 -38.67
CA LEU A 328 -13.43 -11.22 -39.84
C LEU A 328 -13.07 -10.37 -41.07
N LEU A 329 -12.87 -9.05 -40.88
CA LEU A 329 -12.49 -8.14 -41.95
C LEU A 329 -11.11 -8.48 -42.55
N VAL A 330 -10.12 -8.76 -41.69
CA VAL A 330 -8.76 -9.13 -42.14
C VAL A 330 -8.76 -10.49 -42.86
N LEU A 331 -9.52 -11.47 -42.37
CA LEU A 331 -9.65 -12.78 -43.02
C LEU A 331 -10.26 -12.66 -44.42
N GLN A 332 -11.31 -11.85 -44.57
CA GLN A 332 -11.95 -11.63 -45.87
C GLN A 332 -11.01 -10.94 -46.87
N LEU A 333 -10.28 -9.91 -46.42
CA LEU A 333 -9.33 -9.20 -47.29
C LEU A 333 -8.16 -10.10 -47.72
N ARG A 334 -7.62 -10.93 -46.83
CA ARG A 334 -6.58 -11.92 -47.19
C ARG A 334 -7.09 -12.97 -48.16
N LYS A 335 -8.33 -13.44 -47.98
CA LYS A 335 -8.94 -14.42 -48.90
C LYS A 335 -9.08 -13.86 -50.31
N ILE A 336 -9.43 -12.57 -50.44
CA ILE A 336 -9.55 -11.90 -51.74
C ILE A 336 -8.16 -11.68 -52.36
N GLU A 337 -7.14 -11.34 -51.56
CA GLU A 337 -5.75 -11.30 -52.05
C GLU A 337 -5.28 -12.66 -52.59
N ASP A 338 -5.61 -13.77 -51.89
CA ASP A 338 -5.26 -15.13 -52.31
C ASP A 338 -5.99 -15.59 -53.58
N GLU A 339 -7.16 -14.99 -53.89
CA GLU A 339 -7.98 -15.30 -55.06
C GLU A 339 -7.59 -14.45 -56.32
N ASP A 340 -6.51 -13.66 -56.25
CA ASP A 340 -6.01 -12.77 -57.32
C ASP A 340 -7.08 -11.76 -57.85
N GLU A 341 -8.14 -11.51 -57.07
CA GLU A 341 -9.15 -10.51 -57.40
C GLU A 341 -8.71 -9.12 -56.94
N SER A 342 -8.88 -8.12 -57.82
CA SER A 342 -8.45 -6.75 -57.56
C SER A 342 -9.03 -6.22 -56.25
N THR A 343 -8.17 -5.64 -55.42
CA THR A 343 -8.44 -4.90 -54.17
C THR A 343 -9.89 -4.42 -54.02
N GLN A 344 -10.53 -4.76 -52.90
CA GLN A 344 -11.91 -4.39 -52.61
C GLN A 344 -11.99 -2.94 -52.09
N LYS A 345 -13.02 -2.21 -52.53
CA LYS A 345 -13.31 -0.86 -52.04
C LYS A 345 -13.85 -0.89 -50.61
N LYS A 346 -13.64 0.19 -49.86
CA LYS A 346 -14.17 0.37 -48.50
C LYS A 346 -15.68 0.12 -48.44
N SER A 347 -16.44 0.66 -49.39
CA SER A 347 -17.90 0.48 -49.50
C SER A 347 -18.31 -0.98 -49.69
N ASP A 348 -17.59 -1.73 -50.53
CA ASP A 348 -17.86 -3.14 -50.80
C ASP A 348 -17.57 -4.03 -49.59
N LEU A 349 -16.52 -3.73 -48.82
CA LEU A 349 -16.18 -4.47 -47.60
C LEU A 349 -17.24 -4.27 -46.49
N ILE A 350 -17.75 -3.04 -46.35
CA ILE A 350 -18.86 -2.72 -45.42
C ILE A 350 -20.12 -3.49 -45.82
N ASN A 351 -20.46 -3.48 -47.12
CA ASN A 351 -21.63 -4.18 -47.64
C ASN A 351 -21.52 -5.71 -47.46
N TRP A 352 -20.32 -6.28 -47.65
CA TRP A 352 -20.08 -7.71 -47.39
C TRP A 352 -20.35 -8.07 -45.93
N TYR A 353 -19.80 -7.30 -44.98
CA TYR A 353 -20.01 -7.56 -43.55
C TYR A 353 -21.49 -7.41 -43.16
N LEU A 354 -22.18 -6.39 -43.69
CA LEU A 354 -23.62 -6.22 -43.44
C LEU A 354 -24.45 -7.38 -43.98
N LYS A 355 -24.02 -7.99 -45.09
CA LYS A 355 -24.67 -9.17 -45.67
C LYS A 355 -24.44 -10.45 -44.87
N ASP A 356 -23.24 -10.62 -44.30
CA ASP A 356 -22.92 -11.77 -43.44
C ASP A 356 -23.78 -11.77 -42.16
N ILE A 357 -24.06 -10.57 -41.63
CA ILE A 357 -24.86 -10.36 -40.41
C ILE A 357 -26.35 -10.09 -40.71
N GLU A 358 -26.77 -10.12 -41.98
CA GLU A 358 -28.16 -9.83 -42.39
C GLU A 358 -29.18 -10.72 -41.66
N SER A 359 -28.81 -11.97 -41.35
CA SER A 359 -29.66 -12.90 -40.61
C SER A 359 -29.82 -12.60 -39.11
N GLU A 360 -28.98 -11.72 -38.55
CA GLU A 360 -29.01 -11.31 -37.15
C GLU A 360 -29.68 -9.93 -36.96
N ILE A 361 -30.02 -9.23 -38.05
CA ILE A 361 -30.57 -7.87 -38.01
C ILE A 361 -32.10 -7.94 -38.14
N ASP A 362 -32.81 -7.55 -37.08
CA ASP A 362 -34.28 -7.58 -37.03
C ASP A 362 -34.93 -6.21 -37.32
N SER A 363 -34.14 -5.12 -37.39
CA SER A 363 -34.64 -3.74 -37.54
C SER A 363 -33.81 -2.87 -38.48
N GLU A 364 -34.47 -1.95 -39.20
CA GLU A 364 -33.81 -0.94 -40.06
C GLU A 364 -32.91 0.01 -39.25
N GLU A 365 -33.29 0.34 -38.01
CA GLU A 365 -32.48 1.16 -37.11
C GLU A 365 -31.17 0.44 -36.70
N GLU A 366 -31.24 -0.88 -36.53
CA GLU A 366 -30.08 -1.71 -36.17
C GLU A 366 -29.09 -1.82 -37.34
N LEU A 367 -29.59 -1.91 -38.58
CA LEU A 367 -28.77 -1.89 -39.78
C LEU A 367 -27.96 -0.58 -39.88
N VAL A 368 -28.59 0.57 -39.65
CA VAL A 368 -27.92 1.88 -39.67
C VAL A 368 -26.87 1.99 -38.57
N ASN A 369 -27.18 1.54 -37.36
CA ASN A 369 -26.23 1.52 -36.24
C ASN A 369 -25.04 0.61 -36.53
N ARG A 370 -25.28 -0.59 -37.10
CA ARG A 370 -24.20 -1.53 -37.43
C ARG A 370 -23.29 -0.98 -38.51
N LYS A 371 -23.85 -0.33 -39.54
CA LYS A 371 -23.09 0.37 -40.57
C LYS A 371 -22.15 1.43 -39.98
N GLN A 372 -22.66 2.27 -39.08
CA GLN A 372 -21.84 3.29 -38.41
C GLN A 372 -20.71 2.69 -37.55
N ILE A 373 -20.98 1.58 -36.85
CA ILE A 373 -19.96 0.89 -36.06
C ILE A 373 -18.84 0.38 -36.95
N ILE A 374 -19.16 -0.28 -38.07
CA ILE A 374 -18.15 -0.83 -38.99
C ILE A 374 -17.32 0.28 -39.62
N GLU A 375 -17.95 1.38 -40.05
CA GLU A 375 -17.24 2.54 -40.61
C GLU A 375 -16.21 3.11 -39.63
N LYS A 376 -16.57 3.23 -38.35
CA LYS A 376 -15.65 3.67 -37.29
C LYS A 376 -14.58 2.64 -36.95
N VAL A 377 -14.91 1.35 -36.99
CA VAL A 377 -13.93 0.26 -36.81
C VAL A 377 -12.90 0.27 -37.92
N ILE A 378 -13.31 0.39 -39.19
CA ILE A 378 -12.40 0.49 -40.35
C ILE A 378 -11.52 1.74 -40.22
N HIS A 379 -12.10 2.90 -39.89
CA HIS A 379 -11.34 4.13 -39.65
C HIS A 379 -10.26 3.93 -38.57
N ARG A 380 -10.61 3.23 -37.48
CA ARG A 380 -9.66 2.93 -36.41
C ARG A 380 -8.55 1.95 -36.82
N LEU A 381 -8.90 0.92 -37.60
CA LEU A 381 -7.96 -0.08 -38.12
C LEU A 381 -6.94 0.53 -39.10
N VAL A 382 -7.33 1.58 -39.83
CA VAL A 382 -6.45 2.33 -40.74
C VAL A 382 -5.57 3.31 -39.96
N HIS A 383 -6.16 4.20 -39.14
CA HIS A 383 -5.42 5.33 -38.58
C HIS A 383 -4.66 5.02 -37.28
N TYR A 384 -5.23 4.22 -36.38
CA TYR A 384 -4.63 3.98 -35.05
C TYR A 384 -3.87 2.66 -34.99
N ASP A 385 -4.52 1.57 -35.43
CA ASP A 385 -3.94 0.23 -35.27
C ASP A 385 -3.02 -0.15 -36.45
N GLN A 386 -3.03 0.62 -37.55
CA GLN A 386 -2.18 0.45 -38.74
C GLN A 386 -2.26 -0.95 -39.36
N ILE A 387 -3.41 -1.60 -39.20
CA ILE A 387 -3.70 -2.97 -39.67
C ILE A 387 -4.10 -2.96 -41.15
N LEU A 388 -4.82 -1.90 -41.58
CA LEU A 388 -5.29 -1.71 -42.94
C LEU A 388 -4.60 -0.49 -43.57
N ILE A 389 -4.29 -0.58 -44.86
CA ILE A 389 -3.68 0.48 -45.66
C ILE A 389 -4.70 0.94 -46.71
N GLU A 390 -4.94 2.24 -46.78
CA GLU A 390 -5.73 2.86 -47.85
C GLU A 390 -4.84 3.12 -49.07
N LEU A 391 -5.20 2.55 -50.21
CA LEU A 391 -4.58 2.82 -51.51
C LEU A 391 -5.45 3.83 -52.28
N SER A 392 -4.97 5.06 -52.42
CA SER A 392 -5.58 6.05 -53.30
C SER A 392 -5.10 5.87 -54.74
N GLN A 393 -5.97 6.06 -55.73
CA GLN A 393 -5.56 6.15 -57.13
C GLN A 393 -4.92 7.51 -57.42
N THR A 394 -3.77 7.81 -56.82
CA THR A 394 -2.97 8.97 -57.23
C THR A 394 -1.77 8.51 -58.02
N SER A 395 -1.94 8.56 -59.35
CA SER A 395 -0.89 8.56 -60.36
C SER A 395 0.41 9.20 -59.84
N LEU A 396 1.56 8.54 -60.04
CA LEU A 396 2.89 9.13 -59.83
C LEU A 396 2.93 10.58 -60.35
N LYS A 397 3.01 11.56 -59.45
CA LYS A 397 3.44 12.92 -59.79
C LYS A 397 4.69 13.28 -59.01
N VAL A 398 5.68 13.63 -59.82
CA VAL A 398 7.03 14.09 -59.49
C VAL A 398 6.97 15.40 -58.70
N SER A 399 7.77 15.45 -57.62
CA SER A 399 8.23 16.61 -56.84
C SER A 399 7.47 17.94 -56.94
N GLY A 400 6.86 18.35 -55.82
CA GLY A 400 6.73 19.76 -55.44
C GLY A 400 5.40 20.44 -55.75
N SER A 401 4.40 20.26 -54.89
CA SER A 401 3.39 21.27 -54.53
C SER A 401 2.55 20.70 -53.37
N GLU A 402 2.49 21.43 -52.26
CA GLU A 402 1.57 21.18 -51.16
C GLU A 402 0.17 21.67 -51.61
N GLU A 403 -0.68 20.73 -52.03
CA GLU A 403 -2.12 20.94 -52.16
C GLU A 403 -2.83 19.86 -51.33
N GLU A 404 -3.78 20.30 -50.50
CA GLU A 404 -4.61 19.47 -49.62
C GLU A 404 -5.16 18.25 -50.38
N ALA A 405 -4.80 17.05 -49.91
CA ALA A 405 -5.33 15.81 -50.45
C ALA A 405 -6.84 15.78 -50.24
N ALA A 406 -7.62 15.92 -51.32
CA ALA A 406 -9.02 15.55 -51.32
C ALA A 406 -9.11 14.09 -50.86
N LYS A 407 -9.68 13.86 -49.67
CA LYS A 407 -9.91 12.50 -49.14
C LYS A 407 -10.78 11.76 -50.14
N ASP A 408 -10.23 10.71 -50.75
CA ASP A 408 -10.99 9.80 -51.60
C ASP A 408 -12.06 9.15 -50.72
N GLU A 409 -13.34 9.39 -51.01
CA GLU A 409 -14.45 8.95 -50.14
C GLU A 409 -14.59 7.42 -50.11
N ASP A 410 -13.98 6.71 -51.06
CA ASP A 410 -14.06 5.25 -51.19
C ASP A 410 -12.71 4.60 -51.61
N PRO A 411 -11.70 4.59 -50.71
CA PRO A 411 -10.38 4.08 -51.02
C PRO A 411 -10.35 2.54 -51.09
N PHE A 412 -9.34 2.00 -51.76
CA PHE A 412 -9.05 0.57 -51.77
C PHE A 412 -8.35 0.18 -50.47
N LEU A 413 -8.78 -0.91 -49.82
CA LEU A 413 -8.21 -1.37 -48.55
C LEU A 413 -7.35 -2.62 -48.77
N VAL A 414 -6.14 -2.61 -48.20
CA VAL A 414 -5.22 -3.77 -48.21
C VAL A 414 -4.73 -4.05 -46.80
N VAL A 415 -4.50 -5.33 -46.47
CA VAL A 415 -3.97 -5.72 -45.17
C VAL A 415 -2.47 -5.40 -45.11
N ASN A 416 -2.01 -4.82 -43.99
CA ASN A 416 -0.60 -4.55 -43.79
C ASN A 416 0.21 -5.87 -43.83
N PRO A 417 1.27 -5.98 -44.66
CA PRO A 417 2.06 -7.20 -44.80
C PRO A 417 2.71 -7.71 -43.49
N ASN A 418 2.89 -6.81 -42.52
CA ASN A 418 3.48 -7.13 -41.22
C ASN A 418 2.46 -7.58 -40.16
N TYR A 419 1.15 -7.52 -40.47
CA TYR A 419 0.12 -7.95 -39.54
C TYR A 419 -0.11 -9.45 -39.67
N LEU A 420 0.12 -10.22 -38.60
CA LEU A 420 -0.20 -11.64 -38.50
C LEU A 420 -1.47 -11.82 -37.66
N LEU A 421 -2.47 -12.50 -38.22
CA LEU A 421 -3.63 -12.98 -37.44
C LEU A 421 -3.12 -13.97 -36.38
N GLU A 422 -3.41 -13.70 -35.11
CA GLU A 422 -3.23 -14.69 -34.04
C GLU A 422 -4.36 -15.75 -34.16
N ASP A 423 -3.98 -17.02 -34.29
CA ASP A 423 -4.90 -18.18 -34.31
C ASP A 423 -5.82 -18.27 -33.07
#